data_AF-A0A2E4EXW1-F1
#
_entry.id   AF-A0A2E4EXW1-F1
#
_cell.length_a   1.000
_cell.length_b   1.000
_cell.length_c   1.000
_cell.angle_alpha   90.00
_cell.angle_beta   90.00
_cell.angle_gamma   90.00
#
_symmetry.space_group_name_H-M   'P 1'
#
loop_
_entity.id
_entity.type
_entity.pdbx_description
1 polymer ?
#
loop_
_entity_poly.entity_id
_entity_poly.type
_entity_poly.pdbx_seq_one_letter_code
_entity_poly.pdbx_strand_id
1 'polypeptide(L)' 'MSKNLSLEEFAAWARSVGLNVSTEHLAILMPEVELMLQRIEALQQIDVTEIPIEHAIGGV' A
#
# COMPACT_ATOMS: atom_id res chain seq x y z
N MET A 1 8.14 12.62 0.89
CA MET A 1 7.55 12.78 2.24
C MET A 1 6.17 12.18 2.19
N SER A 2 6.03 10.93 2.61
CA SER A 2 4.74 10.26 2.71
C SER A 2 3.96 10.96 3.82
N LYS A 3 2.76 11.45 3.50
CA LYS A 3 1.84 12.01 4.48
C LYS A 3 1.53 10.90 5.48
N ASN A 4 1.78 11.14 6.77
CA ASN A 4 1.19 10.29 7.81
C ASN A 4 -0.33 10.40 7.66
N LEU A 5 -1.00 9.27 7.40
CA LEU A 5 -2.45 9.26 7.36
C LEU A 5 -2.98 9.56 8.76
N SER A 6 -4.14 10.20 8.87
CA SER A 6 -4.89 10.19 10.13
C SER A 6 -5.68 8.89 10.28
N LEU A 7 -6.01 8.53 11.52
CA LEU A 7 -6.88 7.37 11.79
C LEU A 7 -8.26 7.51 11.14
N GLU A 8 -8.76 8.75 11.00
CA GLU A 8 -10.02 9.05 10.32
C GLU A 8 -9.94 8.78 8.81
N GLU A 9 -8.87 9.23 8.15
CA GLU A 9 -8.62 8.94 6.74
C GLU A 9 -8.43 7.44 6.50
N PHE A 10 -7.74 6.75 7.41
CA PHE A 10 -7.52 5.30 7.32
C PHE A 10 -8.84 4.54 7.49
N ALA A 11 -9.70 4.95 8.42
CA ALA A 11 -11.02 4.37 8.60
C ALA A 11 -11.96 4.64 7.41
N ALA A 12 -11.85 5.80 6.77
CA ALA A 12 -12.59 6.11 5.54
C ALA A 12 -12.15 5.21 4.38
N TRP A 13 -10.84 5.03 4.20
CA TRP A 13 -10.29 4.09 3.21
C TRP A 13 -10.68 2.63 3.50
N ALA A 14 -10.56 2.17 4.75
CA ALA A 14 -10.93 0.81 5.12
C ALA A 14 -12.38 0.49 4.76
N ARG A 15 -13.30 1.44 5.01
CA ARG A 15 -14.70 1.31 4.59
C ARG A 15 -14.89 1.29 3.08
N SER A 16 -14.12 2.07 2.32
CA SER A 16 -14.26 2.12 0.86
C SER A 16 -13.83 0.81 0.17
N VAL A 17 -12.91 0.06 0.79
CA VAL A 17 -12.49 -1.27 0.32
C VAL A 17 -13.31 -2.42 0.93
N GLY A 18 -14.38 -2.10 1.68
CA GLY A 18 -15.28 -3.09 2.28
C GLY A 18 -14.77 -3.71 3.59
N LEU A 19 -13.70 -3.17 4.18
CA LEU A 19 -13.16 -3.62 5.45
C LEU A 19 -13.96 -2.99 6.60
N ASN A 20 -14.90 -3.76 7.17
CA ASN A 20 -15.75 -3.31 8.26
C ASN A 20 -15.24 -3.85 9.61
N VAL A 21 -14.33 -3.11 10.23
CA VAL A 21 -13.63 -3.47 11.48
C VAL A 21 -13.70 -2.32 12.49
N SER A 22 -13.56 -2.63 13.78
CA SER A 22 -13.62 -1.61 14.84
C SER A 22 -12.43 -0.65 14.79
N THR A 23 -12.61 0.56 15.33
CA THR A 23 -11.56 1.57 15.43
C THR A 23 -10.32 1.07 16.19
N GLU A 24 -10.51 0.22 17.19
CA GLU A 24 -9.41 -0.42 17.94
C GLU A 24 -8.56 -1.33 17.03
N HIS A 25 -9.20 -2.17 16.21
CA HIS A 25 -8.47 -3.01 15.25
C HIS A 25 -7.82 -2.17 14.13
N LEU A 26 -8.47 -1.09 13.70
CA LEU A 26 -7.89 -0.16 12.73
C LEU A 26 -6.63 0.52 13.27
N ALA A 27 -6.60 0.88 14.56
CA ALA A 27 -5.41 1.47 15.18
C ALA A 27 -4.22 0.50 15.22
N ILE A 28 -4.47 -0.82 15.25
CA ILE A 28 -3.43 -1.86 15.15
C ILE A 28 -3.01 -2.06 13.69
N LEU A 29 -3.96 -2.05 12.74
CA LEU A 29 -3.70 -2.29 11.32
C LEU A 29 -2.99 -1.13 10.62
N MET A 30 -3.29 0.11 11.02
CA MET A 30 -2.76 1.32 10.41
C MET A 30 -1.22 1.34 10.31
N PRO A 31 -0.45 1.13 11.40
CA PRO A 31 1.02 1.13 11.31
C PRO A 31 1.59 0.04 10.40
N GLU A 32 0.94 -1.13 10.33
CA GLU A 32 1.37 -2.22 9.43
C GLU A 32 1.17 -1.85 7.96
N VAL A 33 0.05 -1.20 7.64
CA VAL A 33 -0.23 -0.70 6.28
C VAL A 33 0.73 0.43 5.92
N GLU A 34 1.01 1.35 6.84
CA GLU A 34 2.00 2.42 6.63
C GLU A 34 3.39 1.86 6.34
N LEU A 35 3.83 0.86 7.11
CA LEU A 35 5.11 0.17 6.86
C LEU A 35 5.14 -0.49 5.49
N MET A 36 4.05 -1.15 5.07
CA MET A 36 3.94 -1.75 3.74
C MET A 36 4.05 -0.69 2.63
N LEU A 37 3.37 0.44 2.77
CA LEU A 37 3.42 1.54 1.81
C LEU A 37 4.84 2.13 1.69
N GLN A 38 5.53 2.33 2.81
CA GLN A 38 6.92 2.79 2.81
C GLN A 38 7.84 1.83 2.07
N ARG A 39 7.64 0.51 2.24
CA ARG A 39 8.41 -0.51 1.51
C ARG A 39 8.12 -0.47 0.00
N ILE A 40 6.87 -0.25 -0.40
CA ILE A 40 6.48 -0.10 -1.82
C ILE A 40 7.10 1.16 -2.42
N GLU A 41 7.07 2.29 -1.70
CA GLU A 41 7.72 3.53 -2.14
C GLU A 41 9.24 3.34 -2.34
N ALA A 42 9.90 2.56 -1.49
CA ALA A 42 11.31 2.24 -1.66
C ALA A 42 11.57 1.46 -2.98
N LEU A 43 10.62 0.62 -3.43
CA LEU A 43 10.74 -0.08 -4.71
C LEU A 43 10.67 0.87 -5.91
N GLN A 44 9.98 2.01 -5.81
CA GLN A 44 9.93 3.00 -6.88
C GLN A 44 11.27 3.69 -7.14
N GLN A 45 12.21 3.60 -6.20
CA GLN A 45 13.56 4.14 -6.35
C GLN A 45 14.50 3.18 -7.10
N ILE A 46 14.06 1.96 -7.36
CA ILE A 46 14.83 1.00 -8.15
C ILE A 46 14.73 1.42 -9.62
N ASP A 47 15.87 1.73 -10.23
CA ASP A 47 15.95 1.99 -11.66
C ASP A 47 15.73 0.68 -12.42
N VAL A 48 14.57 0.58 -13.07
CA VAL A 48 14.18 -0.58 -13.87
C VAL A 48 14.38 -0.37 -15.37
N THR A 49 15.03 0.74 -15.77
CA THR A 49 15.19 1.14 -17.19
C THR A 49 15.96 0.09 -18.00
N GLU A 50 16.89 -0.64 -17.36
CA GLU A 50 17.68 -1.69 -18.00
C GLU A 50 17.18 -3.11 -17.72
N ILE A 51 16.07 -3.29 -17.00
CA ILE A 51 15.51 -4.63 -16.77
C ILE A 51 14.79 -5.05 -18.06
N PRO A 52 15.31 -6.04 -18.82
CA PRO A 52 14.60 -6.51 -19.98
C PRO A 52 13.29 -7.14 -19.51
N ILE A 53 12.16 -6.55 -19.89
CA ILE A 53 10.83 -7.13 -19.64
C ILE A 53 10.70 -8.32 -20.59
N GLU A 54 11.27 -9.45 -20.22
CA GLU A 54 11.05 -10.71 -20.92
C GLU A 54 9.65 -11.22 -20.56
N HIS A 55 8.67 -10.83 -21.38
CA HIS A 55 7.34 -11.44 -21.51
C HIS A 55 6.62 -11.80 -20.21
N ALA A 56 6.02 -10.81 -19.54
CA ALA A 56 4.89 -11.06 -18.65
C ALA A 56 3.57 -11.00 -19.44
N ILE A 57 3.28 -12.14 -20.09
CA ILE A 57 1.96 -12.66 -20.54
C ILE A 57 1.34 -12.09 -21.83
N GLY A 58 1.38 -12.92 -22.88
CA GLY A 58 0.62 -12.75 -24.12
C GLY A 58 0.85 -13.91 -25.11
N GLY A 59 0.76 -15.15 -24.66
CA GLY A 59 0.85 -16.33 -25.51
C GLY A 59 0.48 -17.60 -24.78
N VAL A 60 -0.82 -17.80 -24.51
CA VAL A 60 -1.76 -18.75 -25.15
C VAL A 60 -3.17 -18.34 -24.72
#